data_AF-A0A2V5PCE4-F1
#
_entry.id   AF-A0A2V5PCE4-F1
#
_cell.length_a   1.000
_cell.length_b   1.000
_cell.length_c   1.000
_cell.angle_alpha   90.00
_cell.angle_beta   90.00
_cell.angle_gamma   90.00
#
_symmetry.space_group_name_H-M   'P 1'
#
loop_
_entity.id
_entity.type
_entity.pdbx_description
1 polymer ?
#
loop_
_entity_poly.entity_id
_entity_poly.type
_entity_poly.pdbx_seq_one_letter_code
_entity_poly.pdbx_strand_id
1 'polypeptide(L)'
;MAGNAPPLTAIDPVTGVSVTFPDLEVEDELFDKALIMPEPCPFLDRSLPIVSIIRPTKTEGVAMGALTFLTNMGLFIGQSPAFFAYMTQLAQAADHARHGRF
;
A
#
# COMPACT_ATOMS: atom_id res chain seq x y z
N MET A 1 17.40 -5.89 1.08
CA MET A 1 16.10 -5.28 1.44
C MET A 1 16.15 -3.81 1.03
N ALA A 2 15.11 -3.27 0.39
CA ALA A 2 15.19 -1.98 -0.31
C ALA A 2 15.36 -0.75 0.61
N GLY A 3 15.08 -0.87 1.91
CA GLY A 3 15.13 0.25 2.86
C GLY A 3 16.43 0.43 3.63
N ASN A 4 17.41 -0.47 3.55
CA ASN A 4 18.62 -0.41 4.38
C ASN A 4 19.80 0.33 3.70
N ALA A 5 19.50 1.46 3.04
CA ALA A 5 20.52 2.25 2.38
C ALA A 5 21.38 3.02 3.41
N PRO A 6 22.72 3.06 3.24
CA PRO A 6 23.57 3.91 4.05
C PRO A 6 23.18 5.40 3.88
N PRO A 7 23.33 6.23 4.93
CA PRO A 7 23.11 7.66 4.82
C PRO A 7 24.03 8.25 3.73
N LEU A 8 23.46 9.15 2.92
CA LEU A 8 24.11 9.72 1.75
C LEU A 8 23.93 11.23 1.75
N THR A 9 25.03 11.94 1.52
CA THR A 9 24.98 13.35 1.11
C THR A 9 25.22 13.44 -0.38
N ALA A 10 24.23 13.94 -1.10
CA ALA A 10 24.33 14.25 -2.52
C ALA A 10 24.51 15.75 -2.70
N ILE A 11 25.40 16.14 -3.60
CA ILE A 11 25.57 17.54 -4.04
C ILE A 11 25.16 17.57 -5.50
N ASP A 12 24.16 18.38 -5.84
CA ASP A 12 23.77 18.60 -7.22
C ASP A 12 24.93 19.30 -7.96
N PRO A 13 25.53 18.69 -8.99
CA PRO A 13 26.67 19.27 -9.70
C PRO A 13 26.31 20.51 -10.53
N VAL A 14 25.02 20.77 -10.79
CA VAL A 14 24.52 21.90 -11.60
C VAL A 14 24.13 23.08 -10.71
N THR A 15 23.45 22.82 -9.58
CA THR A 15 22.93 23.88 -8.70
C THR A 15 23.75 24.09 -7.43
N GLY A 16 24.63 23.13 -7.06
CA GLY A 16 25.40 23.16 -5.82
C GLY A 16 24.58 22.87 -4.56
N VAL A 17 23.29 22.55 -4.69
CA VAL A 17 22.41 22.23 -3.56
C VAL A 17 22.85 20.90 -2.95
N SER A 18 23.04 20.91 -1.63
CA SER A 18 23.33 19.70 -0.85
C SER A 18 22.04 19.13 -0.26
N VAL A 19 21.80 17.85 -0.49
CA VAL A 19 20.74 17.07 0.16
C VAL A 19 21.41 15.98 0.98
N THR A 20 21.09 15.93 2.28
CA THR A 20 21.52 14.85 3.15
C THR A 20 20.31 13.98 3.48
N PHE A 21 20.43 12.69 3.21
CA PHE A 21 19.48 11.68 3.66
C PHE A 21 19.94 11.21 5.05
N PRO A 22 19.20 11.54 6.12
CA PRO A 22 19.55 11.09 7.46
C PRO A 22 19.40 9.57 7.57
N ASP A 23 20.08 8.97 8.54
CA ASP A 23 19.80 7.59 8.90
C ASP A 23 18.41 7.51 9.53
N LEU A 24 17.58 6.62 8.98
CA LEU A 24 16.21 6.39 9.43
C LEU A 24 16.10 5.12 10.27
N GLU A 25 17.22 4.54 10.70
CA GLU A 25 17.23 3.39 11.60
C GLU A 25 16.74 3.80 12.99
N VAL A 26 15.73 3.08 13.47
CA VAL A 26 15.18 3.22 14.81
C VAL A 26 15.24 1.83 15.45
N GLU A 27 15.71 1.72 16.69
CA GLU A 27 15.72 0.46 17.45
C GLU A 27 14.32 0.06 17.94
N ASP A 28 13.38 -0.07 17.00
CA ASP A 28 12.01 -0.48 17.24
C ASP A 28 11.49 -1.21 16.00
N GLU A 29 11.09 -2.47 16.16
CA GLU A 29 10.60 -3.33 15.08
C GLU A 29 9.40 -2.71 14.33
N LEU A 30 8.62 -1.85 14.99
CA LEU A 30 7.49 -1.17 14.36
C LEU A 30 7.94 -0.11 13.33
N PHE A 31 9.13 0.46 13.52
CA PHE A 31 9.71 1.52 12.71
C PHE A 31 10.87 1.03 11.82
N ASP A 32 11.00 -0.29 11.64
CA ASP A 32 12.06 -0.85 10.80
C ASP A 32 11.90 -0.39 9.34
N LYS A 33 12.90 0.35 8.85
CA LYS A 33 13.00 0.85 7.48
C LYS A 33 12.95 -0.25 6.42
N ALA A 34 13.17 -1.51 6.77
CA ALA A 34 13.05 -2.65 5.86
C ALA A 34 11.61 -3.13 5.63
N LEU A 35 10.63 -2.69 6.44
CA LEU A 35 9.24 -3.07 6.28
C LEU A 35 8.64 -2.45 4.99
N ILE A 36 8.01 -3.30 4.18
CA ILE A 36 7.40 -2.86 2.92
C ILE A 36 6.00 -2.27 3.12
N MET A 37 5.38 -2.60 4.25
CA MET A 37 4.06 -2.11 4.64
C MET A 37 4.23 -0.95 5.61
N PRO A 38 3.43 0.13 5.47
CA PRO A 38 3.44 1.22 6.44
C PRO A 38 2.98 0.72 7.80
N GLU A 39 3.34 1.46 8.85
CA GLU A 39 2.87 1.20 10.20
C GLU A 39 1.34 1.09 10.26
N PRO A 40 0.82 0.18 11.08
CA PRO A 40 -0.62 0.10 11.31
C PRO A 40 -1.18 1.40 11.88
N CYS A 41 -2.27 1.89 11.32
CA CYS A 41 -2.80 3.22 11.64
C CYS A 41 -4.31 3.18 11.96
N PRO A 42 -4.80 3.85 13.03
CA PRO A 42 -6.23 3.87 13.40
C PRO A 42 -7.07 4.82 12.52
N PHE A 43 -6.66 5.08 11.27
CA PHE A 43 -7.05 6.26 10.50
C PHE A 43 -8.50 6.28 9.97
N LEU A 44 -9.19 5.14 9.91
CA LEU A 44 -10.54 5.06 9.34
C LEU A 44 -11.63 4.92 10.41
N ASP A 45 -11.46 3.96 11.33
CA ASP A 45 -12.36 3.71 12.45
C ASP A 45 -11.60 2.85 13.48
N ARG A 46 -11.76 3.16 14.78
CA ARG A 46 -11.11 2.42 15.87
C ARG A 46 -11.72 1.04 16.13
N SER A 47 -12.88 0.75 15.55
CA SER A 47 -13.52 -0.57 15.57
C SER A 47 -12.91 -1.54 14.57
N LEU A 48 -12.15 -1.05 13.58
CA LEU A 48 -11.42 -1.90 12.65
C LEU A 48 -10.15 -2.44 13.32
N PRO A 49 -9.72 -3.68 12.98
CA PRO A 49 -8.44 -4.21 13.43
C PRO A 49 -7.28 -3.29 13.03
N ILE A 50 -6.20 -3.36 13.81
CA ILE A 50 -4.95 -2.66 13.52
C ILE A 50 -4.36 -3.22 12.21
N VAL A 51 -4.49 -2.47 11.11
CA VAL A 51 -4.05 -2.87 9.77
C VAL A 51 -3.33 -1.72 9.05
N SER A 52 -2.40 -2.09 8.19
CA SER A 52 -1.77 -1.18 7.23
C SER A 52 -2.71 -1.01 6.02
N ILE A 53 -3.01 0.24 5.65
CA ILE A 53 -3.93 0.57 4.55
C ILE A 53 -3.16 1.31 3.46
N ILE A 54 -3.31 0.86 2.21
CA ILE A 54 -2.88 1.61 1.03
C ILE A 54 -4.12 2.35 0.50
N ARG A 55 -4.04 3.69 0.35
CA ARG A 55 -5.12 4.54 -0.18
C ARG A 55 -4.75 5.12 -1.54
N PRO A 56 -5.05 4.43 -2.65
CA PRO A 56 -4.84 4.99 -3.98
C PRO A 56 -5.66 6.28 -4.15
N THR A 57 -5.05 7.32 -4.72
CA THR A 57 -5.74 8.59 -5.03
C THR A 57 -6.45 8.55 -6.38
N LYS A 58 -6.07 7.62 -7.26
CA LYS A 58 -6.74 7.31 -8.53
C LYS A 58 -7.43 5.95 -8.38
N THR A 59 -8.70 5.96 -8.00
CA THR A 59 -9.45 4.74 -7.59
C THR A 59 -10.30 4.14 -8.70
N GLU A 60 -10.50 4.83 -9.82
CA GLU A 60 -11.35 4.35 -10.91
C GLU A 60 -10.84 3.01 -11.48
N GLY A 61 -11.64 1.96 -11.30
CA GLY A 61 -11.35 0.62 -11.83
C GLY A 61 -10.21 -0.13 -11.15
N VAL A 62 -9.69 0.39 -10.02
CA VAL A 62 -8.53 -0.20 -9.35
C VAL A 62 -8.88 -1.52 -8.68
N ALA A 63 -10.05 -1.64 -8.05
CA ALA A 63 -10.44 -2.86 -7.35
C ALA A 63 -10.67 -4.01 -8.35
N MET A 64 -11.37 -3.75 -9.46
CA MET A 64 -11.53 -4.72 -10.53
C MET A 64 -10.20 -5.07 -11.21
N GLY A 65 -9.33 -4.07 -11.41
CA GLY A 65 -7.98 -4.27 -11.94
C GLY A 65 -7.12 -5.17 -11.04
N ALA A 66 -7.17 -4.94 -9.73
CA ALA A 66 -6.45 -5.73 -8.74
C ALA A 66 -6.97 -7.18 -8.70
N LEU A 67 -8.29 -7.37 -8.67
CA LEU A 67 -8.89 -8.72 -8.70
C LEU A 67 -8.47 -9.48 -9.97
N THR A 68 -8.50 -8.82 -11.13
CA THR A 68 -8.08 -9.41 -12.41
C THR A 68 -6.61 -9.79 -12.37
N PHE A 69 -5.75 -8.88 -11.91
CA PHE A 69 -4.31 -9.12 -11.78
C PHE A 69 -4.01 -10.33 -10.89
N LEU A 70 -4.57 -10.37 -9.69
CA LEU A 70 -4.33 -11.45 -8.73
C LEU A 70 -4.87 -12.80 -9.24
N THR A 71 -6.00 -12.78 -9.94
CA THR A 71 -6.56 -13.97 -10.59
C THR A 71 -5.62 -14.49 -11.68
N ASN A 72 -5.09 -13.60 -12.54
CA ASN A 72 -4.16 -13.96 -13.60
C ASN A 72 -2.82 -14.47 -13.07
N MET A 73 -2.39 -13.99 -11.90
CA MET A 73 -1.22 -14.50 -11.18
C MET A 73 -1.45 -15.89 -10.55
N GLY A 74 -2.65 -16.45 -10.65
CA GLY A 74 -2.98 -17.76 -10.11
C GLY A 74 -3.21 -17.79 -8.60
N LEU A 75 -3.35 -16.63 -7.95
CA LEU A 75 -3.51 -16.55 -6.48
C LEU A 75 -4.75 -17.30 -5.97
N PHE A 76 -5.76 -17.45 -6.82
CA PHE A 76 -7.05 -18.05 -6.47
C PHE A 76 -7.30 -19.41 -7.14
N ILE A 77 -6.27 -20.10 -7.61
CA ILE A 77 -6.41 -21.46 -8.17
C ILE A 77 -7.04 -22.38 -7.12
N GLY A 78 -8.07 -23.13 -7.53
CA GLY A 78 -8.81 -24.06 -6.66
C GLY A 78 -9.98 -23.44 -5.88
N GLN A 79 -10.21 -22.13 -6.00
CA GLN A 79 -11.39 -21.48 -5.42
C GLN A 79 -12.66 -21.79 -6.21
N SER A 80 -13.80 -21.75 -5.51
CA SER A 80 -15.10 -22.06 -6.10
C SER A 80 -15.61 -20.94 -7.02
N PRO A 81 -16.53 -21.23 -7.97
CA PRO A 81 -17.20 -20.18 -8.75
C PRO A 81 -17.91 -19.14 -7.87
N ALA A 82 -18.46 -19.55 -6.73
CA ALA A 82 -19.11 -18.65 -5.78
C ALA A 82 -18.13 -17.63 -5.17
N PHE A 83 -16.88 -18.03 -4.93
CA PHE A 83 -15.82 -17.11 -4.47
C PHE A 83 -15.58 -16.01 -5.51
N PHE A 84 -15.43 -16.36 -6.79
CA PHE A 84 -15.20 -15.36 -7.84
C PHE A 84 -16.41 -14.45 -8.05
N ALA A 85 -17.63 -14.99 -7.93
CA ALA A 85 -18.84 -14.17 -7.97
C ALA A 85 -18.88 -13.15 -6.82
N TYR A 86 -18.54 -13.58 -5.61
CA TYR A 86 -18.46 -12.70 -4.45
C TYR A 86 -17.38 -11.63 -4.59
N MET A 87 -16.16 -12.04 -4.95
CA MET A 87 -15.02 -11.11 -5.12
C MET A 87 -15.28 -10.09 -6.22
N THR A 88 -15.91 -10.50 -7.32
CA THR A 88 -16.28 -9.58 -8.40
C THR A 88 -17.30 -8.53 -7.91
N GLN A 89 -18.33 -8.94 -7.17
CA GLN A 89 -19.30 -8.01 -6.59
C GLN A 89 -18.64 -7.06 -5.60
N LEU A 90 -17.73 -7.56 -4.76
CA LEU A 90 -16.98 -6.75 -3.81
C LEU A 90 -16.09 -5.71 -4.52
N ALA A 91 -15.37 -6.12 -5.56
CA ALA A 91 -14.52 -5.24 -6.34
C ALA A 91 -15.33 -4.15 -7.07
N GLN A 92 -16.47 -4.51 -7.67
CA GLN A 92 -17.39 -3.55 -8.27
C GLN A 92 -17.90 -2.53 -7.24
N ALA A 93 -18.34 -3.01 -6.07
CA ALA A 93 -18.81 -2.12 -5.00
C ALA A 93 -17.71 -1.15 -4.53
N ALA A 94 -16.45 -1.62 -4.45
CA ALA A 94 -15.31 -0.80 -4.09
C ALA A 94 -14.98 0.26 -5.16
N ASP A 95 -15.02 -0.09 -6.45
CA ASP A 95 -14.80 0.87 -7.55
C ASP A 95 -15.92 1.93 -7.64
N HIS A 96 -17.15 1.57 -7.25
CA HIS A 96 -18.28 2.49 -7.18
C HIS A 96 -18.37 3.28 -5.87
N ALA A 97 -17.57 2.93 -4.87
CA ALA A 97 -17.59 3.61 -3.58
C ALA A 97 -17.14 5.07 -3.77
N ARG A 98 -18.00 5.99 -3.32
CA ARG A 98 -17.68 7.42 -3.32
C ARG A 98 -17.25 7.82 -1.92
N HIS A 99 -16.28 8.71 -1.84
CA HIS A 99 -15.90 9.32 -0.57
C HIS A 99 -17.13 9.93 0.09
N GLY A 100 -17.42 9.52 1.33
CA GLY A 100 -18.39 10.21 2.17
C GLY A 100 -17.94 11.66 2.32
N ARG A 101 -18.85 12.60 2.07
CA ARG A 101 -18.63 14.01 2.33
C ARG A 101 -18.46 14.20 3.84
N PHE A 102 -17.31 14.71 4.26
CA PHE A 102 -17.10 15.20 5.63
C PHE A 102 -18.01 16.42 5.90
#